data_AF-A0A6C1QSV4-F1
#
_entry.id   AF-A0A6C1QSV4-F1
#
_cell.length_a   1.000
_cell.length_b   1.000
_cell.length_c   1.000
_cell.angle_alpha   90.00
_cell.angle_beta   90.00
_cell.angle_gamma   90.00
#
_symmetry.space_group_name_H-M   'P 1'
#
loop_
_entity.id
_entity.type
_entity.pdbx_description
1 polymer ?
#
loop_
_entity_poly.entity_id
_entity_poly.type
_entity_poly.pdbx_seq_one_letter_code
_entity_poly.pdbx_strand_id
1 'polypeptide(L)'
;MARIHNLVELLKQAPDEVFVQPHNVHDPDAIASSFALQQLLAALGVEAVIVYEDDIEKANSLSMLSAFGIDMRLASSVHTLGAEDWTVLVDVQKENSNVTNLVTDEVACIDHHQYNGPKGYRFEDVRPGIGSCSAIIAEYYQEAAVEPSSNVATALLYGILMDTFTKVRAGAYVEERGEARIEA
;
A
#
# COMPACT_ATOMS: atom_id res chain seq x y z
N MET A 1 -8.26 -0.89 21.12
CA MET A 1 -8.75 0.00 20.05
C MET A 1 -8.46 -0.67 18.72
N ALA A 2 -9.27 -0.40 17.69
CA ALA A 2 -9.03 -0.89 16.32
C ALA A 2 -7.68 -0.38 15.77
N ARG A 3 -7.07 -1.11 14.84
CA ARG A 3 -5.72 -0.81 14.32
C ARG A 3 -5.70 0.52 13.58
N ILE A 4 -6.71 0.78 12.76
CA ILE A 4 -6.84 2.07 12.06
C ILE A 4 -6.90 3.27 13.02
N HIS A 5 -7.54 3.13 14.18
CA HIS A 5 -7.60 4.21 15.16
C HIS A 5 -6.23 4.47 15.81
N ASN A 6 -5.42 3.43 16.05
CA ASN A 6 -4.06 3.61 16.54
C ASN A 6 -3.18 4.33 15.50
N LEU A 7 -3.33 3.98 14.22
CA LEU A 7 -2.62 4.65 13.13
C LEU A 7 -3.04 6.13 13.05
N VAL A 8 -4.33 6.44 13.09
CA VAL A 8 -4.83 7.82 13.06
C VAL A 8 -4.34 8.64 14.25
N GLU A 9 -4.40 8.09 15.46
CA GLU A 9 -3.92 8.79 16.66
C GLU A 9 -2.40 9.01 16.65
N LEU A 10 -1.64 8.11 16.02
CA LEU A 10 -0.24 8.36 15.71
C LEU A 10 -0.12 9.53 14.73
N LEU A 11 -0.72 9.45 13.54
CA LEU A 11 -0.52 10.42 12.46
C LEU A 11 -1.02 11.84 12.81
N LYS A 12 -2.00 12.00 13.71
CA LYS A 12 -2.38 13.31 14.26
C LYS A 12 -1.27 14.03 15.03
N GLN A 13 -0.20 13.32 15.39
CA GLN A 13 0.98 13.88 16.06
C GLN A 13 2.10 14.23 15.09
N ALA A 14 1.89 14.06 13.77
CA ALA A 14 2.86 14.46 12.77
C ALA A 14 3.20 15.96 12.94
N PRO A 15 4.48 16.33 12.96
CA PRO A 15 4.89 17.71 13.14
C PRO A 15 4.64 18.55 11.88
N ASP A 16 4.50 17.90 10.72
CA ASP A 16 4.21 18.52 9.43
C ASP A 16 3.34 17.59 8.56
N GLU A 17 3.57 17.46 7.24
CA GLU A 17 2.70 16.73 6.33
C GLU A 17 2.76 15.20 6.52
N VAL A 18 1.70 14.52 6.10
CA VAL A 18 1.62 13.06 6.07
C VAL A 18 1.60 12.57 4.63
N PHE A 19 2.45 11.60 4.34
CA PHE A 19 2.57 10.97 3.04
C PHE A 19 2.20 9.49 3.10
N VAL A 20 1.70 8.97 1.98
CA VAL A 20 1.53 7.54 1.74
C VAL A 20 2.42 7.16 0.57
N GLN A 21 3.27 6.15 0.75
CA GLN A 21 4.22 5.73 -0.27
C GLN A 21 4.10 4.22 -0.54
N PRO A 22 3.66 3.82 -1.75
CA PRO A 22 3.72 2.43 -2.17
C PRO A 22 5.14 2.03 -2.59
N HIS A 23 5.35 0.74 -2.89
CA HIS A 23 6.55 0.30 -3.60
C HIS A 23 6.68 0.94 -5.01
N ASN A 24 7.90 0.97 -5.54
CA ASN A 24 8.25 1.58 -6.82
C ASN A 24 7.64 0.86 -8.04
N VAL A 25 7.41 -0.45 -7.98
CA VAL A 25 6.81 -1.21 -9.10
C VAL A 25 5.28 -1.16 -9.01
N HIS A 26 4.70 0.02 -9.14
CA HIS A 26 3.26 0.30 -8.96
C HIS A 26 2.36 -0.72 -9.66
N ASP A 27 1.68 -1.53 -8.87
CA ASP A 27 0.67 -2.47 -9.34
C ASP A 27 -0.72 -2.07 -8.80
N PRO A 28 -1.79 -2.74 -9.24
CA PRO A 28 -3.13 -2.38 -8.80
C PRO A 28 -3.37 -2.49 -7.29
N ASP A 29 -2.69 -3.38 -6.56
CA ASP A 29 -2.90 -3.53 -5.11
C ASP A 29 -2.25 -2.38 -4.35
N ALA A 30 -1.01 -2.04 -4.70
CA ALA A 30 -0.30 -0.90 -4.11
C ALA A 30 -1.03 0.43 -4.37
N ILE A 31 -1.56 0.63 -5.58
CA ILE A 31 -2.32 1.84 -5.94
C ILE A 31 -3.67 1.87 -5.21
N ALA A 32 -4.41 0.76 -5.21
CA ALA A 32 -5.72 0.65 -4.55
C ALA A 32 -5.62 0.92 -3.05
N SER A 33 -4.69 0.23 -2.38
CA SER A 33 -4.47 0.33 -0.94
C SER A 33 -4.02 1.73 -0.54
N SER A 34 -3.12 2.36 -1.30
CA SER A 34 -2.69 3.74 -1.04
C SER A 34 -3.83 4.74 -1.18
N PHE A 35 -4.62 4.65 -2.27
CA PHE A 35 -5.78 5.50 -2.50
C PHE A 35 -6.85 5.33 -1.42
N ALA A 36 -7.21 4.09 -1.11
CA ALA A 36 -8.20 3.80 -0.11
C ALA A 36 -7.74 4.24 1.30
N LEU A 37 -6.47 4.05 1.63
CA LEU A 37 -5.92 4.53 2.90
C LEU A 37 -5.97 6.06 2.99
N GLN A 38 -5.54 6.78 1.95
CA GLN A 38 -5.62 8.24 1.90
C GLN A 38 -7.06 8.74 2.16
N GLN A 39 -8.04 8.16 1.46
CA GLN A 39 -9.44 8.53 1.61
C GLN A 39 -9.99 8.21 3.00
N LEU A 40 -9.58 7.08 3.60
CA LEU A 40 -9.96 6.72 4.96
C LEU A 40 -9.35 7.65 6.01
N LEU A 41 -8.06 7.98 5.86
CA LEU A 41 -7.37 8.94 6.73
C LEU A 41 -8.06 10.30 6.69
N ALA A 42 -8.40 10.81 5.50
CA ALA A 42 -9.12 12.08 5.35
C ALA A 42 -10.50 12.03 6.04
N ALA A 43 -11.25 10.93 5.89
CA ALA A 43 -12.53 10.73 6.58
C ALA A 43 -12.39 10.70 8.12
N LEU A 44 -11.19 10.36 8.62
CA LEU A 44 -10.85 10.31 10.05
C LEU A 44 -10.07 11.55 10.52
N GLY A 45 -9.96 12.58 9.67
CA GLY A 45 -9.38 13.88 10.01
C GLY A 45 -7.86 13.98 9.87
N VAL A 46 -7.23 13.12 9.06
CA VAL A 46 -5.80 13.18 8.71
C VAL A 46 -5.69 13.33 7.19
N GLU A 47 -5.27 14.49 6.73
CA GLU A 47 -4.96 14.71 5.31
C GLU A 47 -3.63 14.01 4.97
N ALA A 48 -3.58 13.35 3.81
CA ALA A 48 -2.37 12.69 3.35
C ALA A 48 -2.21 12.83 1.83
N VAL A 49 -0.96 12.81 1.34
CA VAL A 49 -0.64 12.86 -0.09
C VAL A 49 0.04 11.55 -0.50
N ILE A 50 -0.39 10.96 -1.60
CA ILE A 50 0.27 9.75 -2.14
C ILE A 50 1.45 10.20 -2.98
N VAL A 51 2.64 9.72 -2.63
CA VAL A 51 3.90 10.04 -3.33
C VAL A 51 4.59 8.79 -3.84
N TYR A 52 5.33 8.95 -4.94
CA TYR A 52 6.09 7.88 -5.56
C TYR A 52 7.35 8.41 -6.26
N GLU A 53 8.32 7.54 -6.55
CA GLU A 53 9.59 7.96 -7.18
C GLU A 53 9.66 7.60 -8.68
N ASP A 54 9.27 6.38 -9.06
CA ASP A 54 9.48 5.85 -10.41
C ASP A 54 8.26 6.01 -11.33
N ASP A 55 8.49 6.16 -12.64
CA ASP A 55 7.41 6.28 -13.62
C ASP A 55 6.44 5.08 -13.58
N ILE A 56 5.15 5.37 -13.74
CA ILE A 56 4.09 4.37 -13.77
C ILE A 56 3.92 3.89 -15.22
N GLU A 57 4.65 2.84 -15.60
CA GLU A 57 4.65 2.36 -16.99
C GLU A 57 3.56 1.31 -17.30
N LYS A 58 3.10 0.58 -16.28
CA LYS A 58 2.18 -0.54 -16.50
C LYS A 58 0.78 -0.05 -16.91
N ALA A 59 0.27 -0.58 -18.03
CA ALA A 59 -1.01 -0.17 -18.60
C ALA A 59 -2.21 -0.37 -17.66
N ASN A 60 -2.23 -1.44 -16.85
CA ASN A 60 -3.27 -1.67 -15.85
C ASN A 60 -3.24 -0.61 -14.73
N SER A 61 -2.04 -0.26 -14.26
CA SER A 61 -1.82 0.79 -13.26
C SER A 61 -2.25 2.17 -13.80
N LEU A 62 -1.84 2.54 -15.02
CA LEU A 62 -2.27 3.78 -15.66
C LEU A 62 -3.80 3.85 -15.87
N SER A 63 -4.40 2.74 -16.30
CA SER A 63 -5.85 2.64 -16.47
C SER A 63 -6.58 2.82 -15.14
N MET A 64 -6.04 2.26 -14.06
CA MET A 64 -6.59 2.36 -12.72
C MET A 64 -6.57 3.81 -12.20
N LEU A 65 -5.44 4.51 -12.34
CA LEU A 65 -5.32 5.92 -11.94
C LEU A 65 -6.35 6.79 -12.66
N SER A 66 -6.45 6.63 -13.98
CA SER A 66 -7.40 7.39 -14.80
C SER A 66 -8.85 7.05 -14.49
N ALA A 67 -9.19 5.77 -14.34
CA ALA A 67 -10.56 5.32 -14.13
C ALA A 67 -11.13 5.78 -12.77
N PHE A 68 -10.30 5.81 -11.74
CA PHE A 68 -10.73 6.17 -10.38
C PHE A 68 -10.41 7.61 -9.97
N GLY A 69 -9.67 8.34 -10.81
CA GLY A 69 -9.28 9.73 -10.54
C GLY A 69 -8.30 9.84 -9.36
N ILE A 70 -7.35 8.91 -9.27
CA ILE A 70 -6.39 8.84 -8.17
C ILE A 70 -5.25 9.83 -8.44
N ASP A 71 -5.05 10.78 -7.54
CA ASP A 71 -3.91 11.72 -7.56
C ASP A 71 -2.72 11.11 -6.82
N MET A 72 -1.67 10.77 -7.55
CA MET A 72 -0.37 10.39 -7.02
C MET A 72 0.67 11.36 -7.57
N ARG A 73 1.63 11.77 -6.74
CA ARG A 73 2.63 12.77 -7.12
C ARG A 73 4.03 12.18 -7.11
N LEU A 74 4.81 12.51 -8.14
CA LEU A 74 6.25 12.27 -8.11
C LEU A 74 6.83 13.02 -6.90
N ALA A 75 7.60 12.33 -6.06
CA ALA A 75 8.20 12.93 -4.87
C ALA A 75 9.05 14.15 -5.22
N SER A 76 9.77 14.10 -6.35
CA SER A 76 10.54 15.23 -6.91
C SER A 76 9.71 16.46 -7.27
N SER A 77 8.39 16.31 -7.46
CA SER A 77 7.47 17.42 -7.75
C SER A 77 6.83 18.03 -6.50
N VAL A 78 6.98 17.39 -5.33
CA VAL A 78 6.42 17.86 -4.06
C VAL A 78 7.48 18.71 -3.34
N HIS A 79 7.41 20.03 -3.53
CA HIS A 79 8.40 20.95 -2.98
C HIS A 79 8.37 21.09 -1.44
N THR A 80 7.30 20.65 -0.80
CA THR A 80 7.13 20.68 0.66
C THR A 80 7.76 19.48 1.35
N LEU A 81 8.03 18.39 0.62
CA LEU A 81 8.55 17.14 1.15
C LEU A 81 9.93 17.34 1.82
N GLY A 82 10.01 16.96 3.09
CA GLY A 82 11.13 17.20 3.99
C GLY A 82 11.24 16.20 5.14
N ALA A 83 12.27 16.38 5.98
CA ALA A 83 12.64 15.40 7.01
C ALA A 83 11.70 15.34 8.23
N GLU A 84 10.87 16.36 8.43
CA GLU A 84 9.89 16.40 9.50
C GLU A 84 8.57 15.72 9.10
N ASP A 85 8.33 15.54 7.80
CA ASP A 85 7.13 14.88 7.30
C ASP A 85 7.13 13.40 7.62
N TRP A 86 5.94 12.84 7.82
CA TRP A 86 5.78 11.43 8.17
C TRP A 86 5.24 10.63 7.00
N THR A 87 5.82 9.46 6.75
CA THR A 87 5.37 8.55 5.68
C THR A 87 4.81 7.25 6.24
N VAL A 88 3.67 6.83 5.69
CA VAL A 88 3.14 5.47 5.80
C VAL A 88 3.55 4.68 4.56
N LEU A 89 4.38 3.65 4.74
CA LEU A 89 4.69 2.70 3.68
C LEU A 89 3.53 1.72 3.50
N VAL A 90 3.12 1.51 2.25
CA VAL A 90 1.99 0.64 1.89
C VAL A 90 2.44 -0.40 0.89
N ASP A 91 2.06 -1.66 1.12
CA ASP A 91 2.42 -2.79 0.28
C ASP A 91 3.95 -3.02 0.18
N VAL A 92 4.68 -2.47 1.14
CA VAL A 92 6.13 -2.57 1.22
C VAL A 92 6.64 -2.30 2.62
N GLN A 93 7.76 -2.92 2.95
CA GLN A 93 8.51 -2.72 4.18
C GLN A 93 9.82 -1.95 3.90
N LYS A 94 10.31 -1.27 4.93
CA LYS A 94 11.58 -0.54 4.99
C LYS A 94 12.72 -1.43 4.52
N GLU A 95 13.71 -0.81 3.89
CA GLU A 95 14.91 -1.46 3.37
C GLU A 95 14.63 -2.51 2.27
N ASN A 96 13.40 -2.57 1.74
CA ASN A 96 13.12 -3.34 0.53
C ASN A 96 13.74 -2.63 -0.68
N SER A 97 14.36 -3.38 -1.60
CA SER A 97 14.94 -2.81 -2.82
C SER A 97 13.91 -2.19 -3.78
N ASN A 98 12.62 -2.51 -3.59
CA ASN A 98 11.50 -2.00 -4.37
C ASN A 98 10.83 -0.78 -3.72
N VAL A 99 11.49 -0.06 -2.81
CA VAL A 99 11.00 1.23 -2.31
C VAL A 99 12.17 2.21 -2.17
N THR A 100 11.98 3.42 -2.69
CA THR A 100 12.94 4.51 -2.49
C THR A 100 12.83 5.05 -1.08
N ASN A 101 13.96 5.12 -0.36
CA ASN A 101 14.02 5.80 0.93
C ASN A 101 13.99 7.33 0.70
N LEU A 102 12.81 7.93 0.89
CA LEU A 102 12.63 9.38 0.79
C LEU A 102 13.23 10.09 2.02
N VAL A 103 13.29 11.42 2.00
CA VAL A 103 13.85 12.20 3.12
C VAL A 103 12.95 12.20 4.37
N THR A 104 11.69 11.80 4.22
CA THR A 104 10.67 11.77 5.28
C THR A 104 10.97 10.72 6.37
N ASP A 105 10.32 10.86 7.53
CA ASP A 105 10.32 9.84 8.57
C ASP A 105 9.26 8.78 8.28
N GLU A 106 9.68 7.60 7.84
CA GLU A 106 8.81 6.45 7.60
C GLU A 106 8.30 5.87 8.93
N VAL A 107 7.22 6.43 9.46
CA VAL A 107 6.71 6.10 10.81
C VAL A 107 5.84 4.86 10.88
N ALA A 108 5.27 4.43 9.75
CA ALA A 108 4.31 3.33 9.72
C ALA A 108 4.47 2.43 8.49
N CYS A 109 4.04 1.17 8.62
CA CYS A 109 3.99 0.21 7.53
C CYS A 109 2.70 -0.63 7.59
N ILE A 110 2.07 -0.80 6.42
CA ILE A 110 0.95 -1.71 6.19
C ILE A 110 1.34 -2.59 5.01
N ASP A 111 1.48 -3.89 5.25
CA ASP A 111 1.98 -4.81 4.24
C ASP A 111 1.38 -6.21 4.45
N HIS A 112 1.35 -7.01 3.40
CA HIS A 112 0.87 -8.39 3.42
C HIS A 112 1.93 -9.38 2.89
N HIS A 113 3.12 -8.89 2.52
CA HIS A 113 4.26 -9.73 2.18
C HIS A 113 4.86 -10.43 3.41
N GLN A 114 5.86 -11.28 3.17
CA GLN A 114 6.60 -11.92 4.26
C GLN A 114 7.23 -10.85 5.18
N TYR A 115 7.10 -11.07 6.49
CA TYR A 115 7.69 -10.17 7.47
C TYR A 115 9.21 -10.23 7.42
N ASN A 116 9.86 -9.08 7.26
CA ASN A 116 11.31 -8.99 7.07
C ASN A 116 12.07 -8.46 8.32
N GLY A 117 11.42 -8.54 9.49
CA GLY A 117 12.00 -8.20 10.80
C GLY A 117 11.67 -6.78 11.26
N PRO A 118 12.05 -6.41 12.49
CA PRO A 118 11.71 -5.11 13.07
C PRO A 118 12.45 -3.98 12.35
N LYS A 119 11.70 -2.96 11.89
CA LYS A 119 12.25 -1.78 11.18
C LYS A 119 12.10 -0.46 11.93
N GLY A 120 11.72 -0.52 13.21
CA GLY A 120 11.60 0.65 14.07
C GLY A 120 10.42 1.57 13.73
N TYR A 121 9.38 1.06 13.08
CA TYR A 121 8.13 1.82 12.91
C TYR A 121 7.47 2.13 14.26
N ARG A 122 6.76 3.26 14.31
CA ARG A 122 5.86 3.58 15.42
C ARG A 122 4.53 2.83 15.28
N PHE A 123 4.15 2.45 14.06
CA PHE A 123 3.01 1.58 13.78
C PHE A 123 3.38 0.53 12.72
N GLU A 124 3.09 -0.75 12.99
CA GLU A 124 3.38 -1.84 12.06
C GLU A 124 2.16 -2.77 11.97
N ASP A 125 1.65 -2.96 10.76
CA ASP A 125 0.64 -3.97 10.45
C ASP A 125 1.05 -4.79 9.22
N VAL A 126 1.90 -5.79 9.47
CA VAL A 126 2.35 -6.74 8.44
C VAL A 126 1.64 -8.08 8.62
N ARG A 127 0.88 -8.51 7.62
CA ARG A 127 0.02 -9.71 7.69
C ARG A 127 0.31 -10.70 6.54
N PRO A 128 1.37 -11.52 6.62
CA PRO A 128 1.77 -12.44 5.55
C PRO A 128 0.70 -13.45 5.08
N GLY A 129 -0.32 -13.69 5.89
CA GLY A 129 -1.43 -14.60 5.60
C GLY A 129 -2.60 -13.97 4.85
N ILE A 130 -2.57 -12.66 4.60
CA ILE A 130 -3.63 -11.94 3.89
C ILE A 130 -3.28 -11.85 2.40
N GLY A 131 -4.31 -12.00 1.56
CA GLY A 131 -4.14 -12.14 0.12
C GLY A 131 -3.53 -10.91 -0.56
N SER A 132 -3.83 -9.71 -0.06
CA SER A 132 -3.39 -8.43 -0.62
C SER A 132 -3.43 -7.31 0.44
N CYS A 133 -2.68 -6.23 0.23
CA CYS A 133 -2.74 -5.03 1.06
C CYS A 133 -4.12 -4.36 1.01
N SER A 134 -4.79 -4.36 -0.15
CA SER A 134 -6.18 -3.87 -0.29
C SER A 134 -7.15 -4.59 0.63
N ALA A 135 -6.96 -5.89 0.91
CA ALA A 135 -7.80 -6.60 1.87
C ALA A 135 -7.61 -6.06 3.30
N ILE A 136 -6.38 -5.72 3.69
CA ILE A 136 -6.09 -5.10 5.00
C ILE A 136 -6.78 -3.72 5.08
N ILE A 137 -6.69 -2.90 4.04
CA ILE A 137 -7.34 -1.58 4.03
C ILE A 137 -8.88 -1.70 4.03
N ALA A 138 -9.45 -2.70 3.36
CA ALA A 138 -10.89 -2.98 3.43
C ALA A 138 -11.34 -3.31 4.87
N GLU A 139 -10.54 -4.05 5.63
CA GLU A 139 -10.80 -4.28 7.06
C GLU A 139 -10.72 -2.98 7.87
N TYR A 140 -9.82 -2.05 7.54
CA TYR A 140 -9.76 -0.74 8.21
C TYR A 140 -11.02 0.09 8.01
N TYR A 141 -11.64 0.06 6.83
CA TYR A 141 -12.95 0.69 6.62
C TYR A 141 -14.03 0.11 7.54
N GLN A 142 -14.04 -1.23 7.70
CA GLN A 142 -14.96 -1.91 8.61
C GLN A 142 -14.69 -1.55 10.07
N GLU A 143 -13.43 -1.57 10.50
CA GLU A 143 -13.00 -1.19 11.85
C GLU A 143 -13.35 0.26 12.19
N ALA A 144 -13.29 1.17 11.22
CA ALA A 144 -13.63 2.58 11.36
C ALA A 144 -15.15 2.85 11.27
N ALA A 145 -15.95 1.85 10.88
CA ALA A 145 -17.36 2.03 10.52
C ALA A 145 -17.58 3.15 9.49
N VAL A 146 -16.66 3.29 8.53
CA VAL A 146 -16.73 4.23 7.42
C VAL A 146 -17.15 3.48 6.16
N GLU A 147 -18.15 3.98 5.45
CA GLU A 147 -18.55 3.42 4.17
C GLU A 147 -17.62 3.93 3.06
N PRO A 148 -16.94 3.07 2.30
CA PRO A 148 -16.12 3.50 1.17
C PRO A 148 -17.00 4.07 0.05
N SER A 149 -16.46 5.06 -0.69
CA SER A 149 -17.11 5.48 -1.92
C SER A 149 -17.11 4.36 -2.97
N SER A 150 -17.98 4.44 -3.97
CA SER A 150 -18.01 3.44 -5.05
C SER A 150 -16.64 3.30 -5.74
N ASN A 151 -15.90 4.39 -5.91
CA ASN A 151 -14.56 4.35 -6.51
C ASN A 151 -13.57 3.62 -5.60
N VAL A 152 -13.57 3.92 -4.28
CA VAL A 152 -12.70 3.24 -3.32
C VAL A 152 -13.02 1.75 -3.24
N ALA A 153 -14.29 1.39 -3.11
CA ALA A 153 -14.72 -0.01 -3.04
C ALA A 153 -14.32 -0.79 -4.30
N THR A 154 -14.48 -0.18 -5.49
CA THR A 154 -14.10 -0.80 -6.76
C THR A 154 -12.59 -0.92 -6.90
N ALA A 155 -11.83 0.10 -6.51
CA ALA A 155 -10.36 0.08 -6.52
C ALA A 155 -9.82 -1.03 -5.60
N LEU A 156 -10.32 -1.12 -4.36
CA LEU A 156 -9.97 -2.17 -3.41
C LEU A 156 -10.29 -3.56 -3.95
N LEU A 157 -11.49 -3.76 -4.50
CA LEU A 157 -11.87 -5.03 -5.13
C LEU A 157 -10.93 -5.39 -6.28
N TYR A 158 -10.57 -4.43 -7.12
CA TYR A 158 -9.64 -4.65 -8.23
C TYR A 158 -8.23 -5.01 -7.73
N GLY A 159 -7.70 -4.32 -6.71
CA GLY A 159 -6.43 -4.66 -6.07
C GLY A 159 -6.40 -6.08 -5.51
N ILE A 160 -7.43 -6.44 -4.72
CA ILE A 160 -7.61 -7.80 -4.18
C ILE A 160 -7.63 -8.84 -5.29
N LEU A 161 -8.42 -8.63 -6.34
CA LEU A 161 -8.50 -9.54 -7.47
C LEU A 161 -7.14 -9.67 -8.14
N MET A 162 -6.47 -8.58 -8.45
CA MET A 162 -5.21 -8.63 -9.20
C MET A 162 -4.11 -9.35 -8.44
N ASP A 163 -4.00 -9.17 -7.13
CA ASP A 163 -2.92 -9.77 -6.36
C ASP A 163 -3.19 -11.22 -5.92
N THR A 164 -4.46 -11.58 -5.75
CA THR A 164 -4.84 -12.98 -5.49
C THR A 164 -4.88 -13.84 -6.76
N PHE A 165 -5.25 -13.27 -7.91
CA PHE A 165 -5.38 -14.01 -9.17
C PHE A 165 -4.03 -14.31 -9.83
N THR A 166 -3.03 -13.41 -9.69
CA THR A 166 -1.65 -13.65 -10.12
C THR A 166 -1.01 -14.79 -9.34
N LYS A 167 -1.27 -14.89 -8.02
CA LYS A 167 -0.75 -15.96 -7.16
C LYS A 167 -1.33 -17.34 -7.47
N VAL A 168 -2.61 -17.44 -7.81
CA VAL A 168 -3.22 -18.70 -8.30
C VAL A 168 -2.50 -19.20 -9.56
N ARG A 169 -2.13 -18.30 -10.48
CA ARG A 169 -1.35 -18.68 -11.66
C ARG A 169 0.08 -19.08 -11.30
N ALA A 170 0.77 -18.35 -10.43
CA ALA A 170 2.13 -18.70 -10.01
C ALA A 170 2.17 -20.09 -9.33
N GLY A 171 1.19 -20.41 -8.47
CA GLY A 171 1.05 -21.73 -7.87
C GLY A 171 0.84 -22.84 -8.91
N ALA A 172 -0.03 -22.61 -9.90
CA ALA A 172 -0.25 -23.57 -10.99
C ALA A 172 1.01 -23.80 -11.85
N TYR A 173 1.83 -22.76 -12.09
CA TYR A 173 3.11 -22.90 -12.82
C TYR A 173 4.19 -23.63 -12.00
N VAL A 174 4.16 -23.55 -10.67
CA VAL A 174 5.09 -24.27 -9.79
C VAL A 174 4.72 -25.75 -9.71
N GLU A 175 3.43 -26.10 -9.67
CA GLU A 175 2.98 -27.51 -9.75
C GLU A 175 3.36 -28.15 -11.10
N GLU A 176 3.22 -27.43 -12.22
CA GLU A 176 3.57 -27.96 -13.55
C GLU A 176 5.07 -28.27 -13.75
N ARG A 177 5.97 -27.69 -12.94
CA ARG A 177 7.43 -27.96 -12.98
C ARG A 177 7.91 -28.99 -11.95
N GLY A 178 7.01 -29.55 -11.15
CA GLY A 178 7.33 -30.45 -10.04
C GLY A 178 7.63 -31.91 -10.40
N GLU A 179 7.37 -32.37 -11.63
CA GLU A 179 7.51 -33.78 -11.99
C GLU A 179 8.29 -34.00 -13.30
N ALA A 180 9.61 -33.92 -13.22
CA ALA A 180 10.49 -34.60 -14.17
C ALA A 180 11.73 -35.15 -13.45
N ARG A 181 11.52 -36.15 -12.59
CA ARG A 181 12.59 -37.08 -12.24
C ARG A 181 12.83 -37.99 -13.44
N ILE A 182 13.89 -37.69 -14.18
CA ILE A 182 14.46 -38.60 -15.17
C ILE A 182 15.33 -39.60 -14.39
N GLU A 183 14.78 -40.79 -14.13
CA GLU A 183 15.59 -41.99 -13.91
C GLU A 183 15.67 -42.75 -15.23
N ALA A 184 16.85 -42.73 -15.85
CA ALA A 184 17.45 -43.81 -16.65
C ALA A 184 18.92 -43.45 -16.95
#